data_AF-A0A952SIA4-F1
#
_entry.id   AF-A0A952SIA4-F1
#
_cell.length_a   1.000
_cell.length_b   1.000
_cell.length_c   1.000
_cell.angle_alpha   90.00
_cell.angle_beta   90.00
_cell.angle_gamma   90.00
#
_symmetry.space_group_name_H-M   'P 1'
#
loop_
_entity.id
_entity.type
_entity.pdbx_description
1 polymer ?
#
loop_
_entity_poly.entity_id
_entity_poly.type
_entity_poly.pdbx_seq_one_letter_code
_entity_poly.pdbx_strand_id
1 'polypeptide(L)' 'MRNKWASCLLQGNLNFNVELVALDRAVGDYVIVHELLHFRAPNHGKLWKSLMRVHLTGYEEVKAKLPVREQPVSLMRG' A
#
# COMPACT_ATOMS: atom_id res chain seq x y z
N MET A 1 -2.60 4.97 -13.29
CA MET A 1 -2.73 3.50 -13.12
C MET A 1 -4.19 3.13 -13.33
N ARG A 2 -4.51 2.11 -14.12
CA ARG A 2 -5.93 1.84 -14.48
C ARG A 2 -6.69 1.14 -13.35
N ASN A 3 -6.12 0.07 -12.80
CA ASN A 3 -6.85 -0.85 -11.89
C ASN A 3 -6.19 -1.01 -10.50
N LYS A 4 -5.24 -0.13 -10.15
CA LYS A 4 -4.43 -0.22 -8.91
C LYS A 4 -4.24 1.15 -8.26
N TRP A 5 -4.09 1.18 -6.94
CA TRP A 5 -3.74 2.40 -6.19
C TRP A 5 -2.25 2.68 -6.19
N ALA A 6 -1.43 1.64 -6.08
CA ALA A 6 0.02 1.73 -6.21
C ALA A 6 0.64 0.41 -6.69
N SER A 7 1.93 0.48 -7.04
CA SER A 7 2.75 -0.69 -7.34
C SER A 7 4.21 -0.44 -7.04
N CYS A 8 4.87 -1.40 -6.40
CA CYS A 8 6.31 -1.49 -6.25
C CYS A 8 6.94 -2.41 -7.30
N LEU A 9 7.93 -1.90 -8.04
CA LEU A 9 8.77 -2.68 -8.95
C LEU A 9 10.06 -3.13 -8.25
N LEU A 10 10.59 -4.29 -8.63
CA LEU A 10 11.83 -4.86 -8.07
C LEU A 10 13.05 -3.95 -8.21
N GLN A 11 13.06 -3.05 -9.19
CA GLN A 11 14.12 -2.07 -9.42
C GLN A 11 14.08 -0.88 -8.46
N GLY A 12 13.17 -0.85 -7.48
CA GLY A 12 13.09 0.25 -6.50
C GLY A 12 12.04 1.32 -6.83
N ASN A 13 11.35 1.20 -7.96
CA ASN A 13 10.39 2.21 -8.38
C ASN A 13 9.03 2.00 -7.73
N LEU A 14 8.52 3.06 -7.09
CA LEU A 14 7.16 3.13 -6.59
C LEU A 14 6.31 3.98 -7.54
N ASN A 15 5.16 3.44 -7.96
CA ASN A 15 4.19 4.18 -8.75
C ASN A 15 2.91 4.33 -7.95
N PHE A 16 2.36 5.54 -7.95
CA PHE A 16 1.14 5.89 -7.24
C PHE A 16 0.08 6.40 -8.22
N ASN A 17 -1.18 6.07 -7.96
CA ASN A 17 -2.28 6.61 -8.72
C ASN A 17 -2.55 8.05 -8.28
N VAL A 18 -2.63 8.99 -9.24
CA VAL A 18 -2.94 10.40 -9.00
C VAL A 18 -4.27 10.62 -8.28
N GLU A 19 -5.22 9.71 -8.43
CA GLU A 19 -6.51 9.75 -7.73
C GLU A 19 -6.35 9.62 -6.20
N LEU A 20 -5.22 9.12 -5.68
CA LEU A 20 -4.95 9.09 -4.24
C LEU A 20 -4.97 10.49 -3.62
N VAL A 21 -4.63 11.53 -4.38
CA VAL A 21 -4.61 12.92 -3.91
C VAL A 21 -6.01 13.42 -3.55
N ALA A 22 -7.06 12.82 -4.14
CA ALA A 22 -8.44 13.17 -3.88
C ALA A 22 -9.07 12.36 -2.73
N LEU A 23 -8.36 11.36 -2.18
CA LEU A 23 -8.83 10.56 -1.06
C LEU A 23 -8.39 11.15 0.28
N ASP A 24 -9.01 10.65 1.36
CA ASP A 24 -8.59 10.96 2.71
C ASP A 24 -7.10 10.70 2.91
N ARG A 25 -6.42 11.63 3.59
CA ARG A 25 -4.97 11.55 3.86
C ARG A 25 -4.54 10.22 4.45
N ALA A 26 -5.34 9.66 5.36
CA ALA A 26 -5.07 8.35 5.97
C ALA A 26 -4.98 7.22 4.94
N VAL A 27 -5.81 7.26 3.89
CA VAL A 27 -5.77 6.27 2.80
C VAL A 27 -4.50 6.42 1.99
N GLY A 28 -4.09 7.66 1.69
CA GLY A 28 -2.81 7.96 1.05
C GLY A 28 -1.62 7.43 1.86
N ASP A 29 -1.58 7.73 3.16
CA ASP A 29 -0.55 7.26 4.09
C ASP A 29 -0.49 5.73 4.12
N TYR A 30 -1.65 5.06 4.19
CA TYR A 30 -1.73 3.60 4.13
C TYR A 30 -1.09 3.04 2.85
N VAL A 31 -1.43 3.58 1.68
CA VAL A 31 -0.92 3.07 0.40
C VAL A 31 0.58 3.32 0.26
N ILE A 32 1.07 4.49 0.67
CA ILE A 32 2.51 4.81 0.62
C ILE A 32 3.31 3.89 1.52
N VAL A 33 2.91 3.75 2.79
CA VAL A 33 3.60 2.89 3.75
C VAL A 33 3.54 1.42 3.32
N HIS A 34 2.41 0.97 2.77
CA HIS A 34 2.25 -0.39 2.24
C HIS A 34 3.33 -0.74 1.22
N GLU A 35 3.53 0.13 0.24
CA GLU A 35 4.52 -0.07 -0.83
C GLU A 35 5.96 0.03 -0.32
N LEU A 36 6.23 0.96 0.59
CA LEU A 36 7.56 1.07 1.22
C LEU A 36 7.92 -0.18 2.03
N LEU A 37 6.94 -0.82 2.67
CA LEU A 37 7.20 -2.03 3.44
C LEU A 37 7.50 -3.25 2.57
N HIS A 38 7.11 -3.26 1.29
CA HIS A 38 7.49 -4.34 0.39
C HIS A 38 9.00 -4.49 0.22
N PHE A 39 9.80 -3.44 0.44
CA PHE A 39 11.26 -3.52 0.43
C PHE A 39 11.86 -4.31 1.60
N ARG A 40 11.15 -4.44 2.73
CA ARG A 40 11.64 -5.08 3.95
C ARG A 40 10.92 -6.39 4.25
N ALA A 41 9.63 -6.44 3.96
CA ALA A 41 8.78 -7.60 4.13
C ALA A 41 7.89 -7.74 2.88
N PRO A 42 8.37 -8.41 1.80
CA PRO A 42 7.63 -8.50 0.54
C PRO A 42 6.26 -9.17 0.67
N ASN A 43 6.11 -10.05 1.67
CA ASN A 43 4.89 -10.80 1.95
C ASN A 43 4.12 -10.17 3.11
N HIS A 44 2.78 -10.06 3.00
CA HIS A 44 1.87 -9.54 4.04
C HIS A 44 1.68 -10.45 5.28
N GLY A 45 2.72 -11.19 5.66
CA GLY A 45 2.76 -12.08 6.81
C GLY A 45 2.88 -11.32 8.15
N LYS A 46 3.20 -12.05 9.22
CA LYS A 46 3.27 -11.48 10.58
C LYS A 46 4.22 -10.28 10.67
N LEU A 47 5.42 -10.39 10.10
CA LEU A 47 6.42 -9.31 10.11
C LEU A 47 5.89 -8.04 9.44
N TRP A 48 5.29 -8.15 8.26
CA TRP A 48 4.71 -7.01 7.55
C TRP A 48 3.59 -6.34 8.36
N LYS A 49 2.69 -7.13 8.96
CA LYS A 49 1.61 -6.61 9.81
C LYS A 49 2.17 -5.89 11.05
N SER A 50 3.23 -6.43 11.67
CA SER A 50 3.92 -5.79 12.79
C SER A 50 4.52 -4.45 12.37
N LEU A 51 5.22 -4.39 11.23
CA LEU A 51 5.80 -3.16 10.71
C LEU A 51 4.72 -2.12 10.36
N MET A 52 3.62 -2.54 9.74
CA MET A 52 2.49 -1.64 9.49
C MET A 52 1.95 -1.02 10.77
N ARG A 53 1.75 -1.79 11.84
CA ARG A 53 1.23 -1.27 13.12
C ARG A 53 2.17 -0.28 13.80
N VAL A 54 3.48 -0.47 13.62
CA VAL A 54 4.50 0.47 14.12
C VAL A 54 4.39 1.82 13.40
N HIS A 55 4.17 1.82 12.09
CA HIS A 55 4.11 3.05 11.31
C HIS A 55 2.73 3.70 11.29
N LEU A 56 1.67 2.90 11.27
CA LEU A 56 0.27 3.31 11.17
C LEU A 56 -0.56 2.47 12.13
N THR A 57 -0.75 2.98 13.34
CA THR A 57 -1.64 2.35 14.33
C THR A 57 -3.08 2.34 13.80
N GLY A 58 -3.75 1.20 13.86
CA GLY A 58 -5.14 1.05 13.38
C GLY A 58 -5.30 1.04 11.86
N TYR A 59 -4.23 0.79 11.10
CA TYR A 59 -4.28 0.77 9.63
C TYR A 59 -5.33 -0.20 9.07
N GLU A 60 -5.74 -1.22 9.83
CA GLU A 60 -6.78 -2.17 9.46
C GLU A 60 -8.13 -1.48 9.18
N GLU A 61 -8.46 -0.44 9.93
CA GLU A 61 -9.68 0.36 9.71
C GLU A 61 -9.58 1.21 8.44
N VAL A 62 -8.40 1.78 8.18
CA VAL A 62 -8.11 2.54 6.96
C VAL A 62 -8.16 1.62 5.74
N LYS A 63 -7.60 0.41 5.86
CA LYS A 63 -7.65 -0.62 4.81
C LYS A 63 -9.10 -0.97 4.45
N ALA A 64 -9.99 -1.05 5.44
CA ALA A 64 -11.42 -1.34 5.21
C ALA A 64 -12.13 -0.20 4.45
N LYS A 65 -11.64 1.04 4.53
CA LYS A 65 -12.18 2.21 3.81
C LYS A 65 -11.60 2.38 2.40
N LEU A 66 -10.56 1.63 2.05
CA LEU A 66 -9.92 1.73 0.73
C LEU A 66 -10.94 1.36 -0.36
N PRO A 67 -11.22 2.25 -1.33
CA PRO A 67 -12.15 1.91 -2.40
C PRO A 67 -11.65 0.72 -3.20
N VAL A 68 -12.53 -0.26 -3.42
CA VAL A 68 -12.21 -1.50 -4.12
C VAL A 68 -11.78 -1.17 -5.55
N ARG A 69 -10.57 -1.58 -5.91
CA ARG A 69 -10.08 -1.68 -7.29
C ARG A 69 -9.77 -3.16 -7.57
N GLU A 70 -9.85 -3.60 -8.83
CA GLU A 70 -9.63 -5.01 -9.21
C GLU A 70 -8.30 -5.59 -8.67
N GLN A 71 -7.26 -4.77 -8.49
CA GLN A 71 -6.03 -5.13 -7.80
C GLN A 71 -5.58 -3.95 -6.91
N PRO A 72 -5.99 -3.88 -5.63
CA PRO A 72 -5.84 -2.65 -4.83
C PRO A 72 -4.36 -2.25 -4.64
N VAL A 73 -3.46 -3.23 -4.54
CA VAL A 73 -2.01 -3.05 -4.36
C VAL A 73 -1.29 -4.24 -4.99
N SER A 74 -0.23 -4.02 -5.77
CA SER A 74 0.49 -5.12 -6.45
C SER A 74 1.65 -5.61 -5.61
N LEU A 75 1.72 -6.93 -5.39
CA LEU A 75 2.96 -7.59 -5.00
C LEU A 75 4.04 -7.34 -6.07
N MET A 76 5.31 -7.32 -5.64
CA MET A 76 6.48 -7.30 -6.51
C MET A 76 6.32 -8.40 -7.58
N ARG A 77 6.07 -8.00 -8.82
CA ARG A 77 6.13 -8.91 -9.96
C ARG A 77 7.49 -8.74 -10.63
N GLY A 78 8.18 -9.88 -10.78
CA GLY A 78 9.29 -10.05 -11.71
C GLY A 78 8.85 -9.88 -13.15
#